data_AF-A0A7C5MHJ8-F1
#
_entry.id   AF-A0A7C5MHJ8-F1
#
_cell.length_a   1.000
_cell.length_b   1.000
_cell.length_c   1.000
_cell.angle_alpha   90.00
_cell.angle_beta   90.00
_cell.angle_gamma   90.00
#
_symmetry.space_group_name_H-M   'P 1'
#
loop_
_entity.id
_entity.type
_entity.pdbx_description
1 polymer ?
#
loop_
_entity_poly.entity_id
_entity_poly.type
_entity_poly.pdbx_seq_one_letter_code
_entity_poly.pdbx_strand_id
1 'polypeptide(L)' 'MLLIEVKDNESIDSALKKFKKEVEKDGILTEEKKHRFYEKPSEIKKKKMASIERKIEKKVRKLKQMSKYI' A
#
# COMPACT_ATOMS: atom_id res chain seq x y z
N MET A 1 1.54 -3.60 15.97
CA MET A 1 2.72 -2.97 16.60
C MET A 1 3.92 -3.36 15.77
N LEU A 2 4.60 -2.39 15.16
CA LEU A 2 5.75 -2.64 14.29
C LEU A 2 7.04 -2.57 15.10
N LEU A 3 7.89 -3.59 14.96
CA LEU A 3 9.22 -3.63 15.53
C LEU A 3 10.23 -3.68 14.37
N ILE A 4 11.19 -2.75 14.36
CA ILE A 4 12.24 -2.70 13.35
C ILE A 4 13.57 -2.77 14.06
N GLU A 5 14.28 -3.85 13.80
CA GLU A 5 15.63 -4.05 14.32
C GLU A 5 16.62 -3.30 13.43
N VAL A 6 17.38 -2.41 14.07
CA VAL A 6 18.48 -1.69 13.42
C VAL A 6 19.78 -2.39 13.81
N LYS A 7 20.58 -2.78 12.81
CA LYS A 7 21.90 -3.39 13.04
C LYS A 7 22.96 -2.30 13.20
N ASP A 8 24.01 -2.57 13.97
CA ASP A 8 25.05 -1.58 14.32
C ASP A 8 25.81 -0.99 13.10
N ASN A 9 25.79 -1.68 11.96
CA ASN A 9 26.45 -1.24 10.72
C ASN A 9 25.50 -0.57 9.70
N GLU A 10 24.28 -0.21 10.10
CA GLU A 10 23.32 0.44 9.19
C GLU A 10 23.33 1.96 9.35
N SER A 11 23.33 2.67 8.21
CA SER A 11 23.08 4.10 8.18
C SER A 11 21.64 4.40 8.61
N ILE A 12 21.46 5.46 9.40
CA ILE A 12 20.16 5.94 9.90
C ILE A 12 19.14 6.10 8.74
N ASP A 13 19.58 6.59 7.57
CA ASP A 13 18.71 6.75 6.40
C ASP A 13 18.14 5.40 5.89
N SER A 14 18.94 4.33 5.95
CA SER A 14 18.49 3.00 5.56
C SER A 14 17.47 2.43 6.54
N ALA A 15 17.66 2.64 7.84
CA ALA A 15 16.69 2.26 8.86
C ALA A 15 15.36 3.03 8.69
N LEU A 16 15.41 4.34 8.40
CA LEU A 16 14.22 5.16 8.15
C LEU A 16 13.45 4.70 6.90
N LYS A 17 14.16 4.34 5.82
CA LYS A 17 13.53 3.79 4.61
C LYS A 17 12.83 2.47 4.87
N LYS A 18 13.46 1.56 5.63
CA LYS A 18 12.83 0.30 6.05
C LYS A 18 11.60 0.56 6.92
N PHE A 19 11.70 1.46 7.88
CA PHE A 19 10.57 1.86 8.72
C PHE A 19 9.40 2.35 7.88
N LYS A 20 9.64 3.29 6.97
CA LYS A 20 8.60 3.81 6.09
C LYS A 20 7.94 2.70 5.27
N LYS A 21 8.74 1.78 4.71
CA LYS A 21 8.24 0.65 3.92
C LYS A 21 7.39 -0.32 4.75
N GLU A 22 7.81 -0.65 5.97
CA GLU A 22 7.04 -1.52 6.86
C GLU A 22 5.75 -0.84 7.34
N VAL A 23 5.77 0.47 7.63
CA VAL A 23 4.55 1.25 7.96
C VAL A 23 3.57 1.29 6.79
N GLU A 24 4.07 1.49 5.56
CA GLU A 24 3.24 1.45 4.35
C GLU A 24 2.64 0.06 4.09
N LYS A 25 3.40 -1.00 4.41
CA LYS A 25 2.98 -2.41 4.26
C LYS A 25 1.94 -2.83 5.29
N ASP A 26 2.13 -2.44 6.55
CA ASP A 26 1.18 -2.69 7.64
C ASP A 26 -0.12 -1.92 7.40
N GLY A 27 -0.05 -0.79 6.69
CA GLY A 27 -1.24 -0.07 6.26
C GLY A 27 -1.94 0.68 7.39
N ILE A 28 -1.30 0.83 8.56
CA ILE A 28 -1.85 1.46 9.75
C ILE A 28 -2.41 2.87 9.47
N LEU A 29 -1.73 3.66 8.63
CA LEU A 29 -2.17 4.98 8.20
C LEU A 29 -3.42 4.94 7.30
N THR A 30 -3.58 3.85 6.54
CA THR A 30 -4.76 3.65 5.68
C THR A 30 -5.96 3.21 6.50
N GLU A 31 -5.74 2.38 7.53
CA GLU A 31 -6.79 1.94 8.45
C GLU A 31 -7.27 3.08 9.33
N GLU A 32 -6.35 3.87 9.87
CA GLU A 32 -6.67 5.05 10.67
C GLU A 32 -7.59 6.00 9.88
N LYS A 33 -7.24 6.33 8.62
CA LYS A 33 -8.10 7.13 7.74
C LYS A 33 -9.48 6.54 7.48
N LYS A 34 -9.61 5.21 7.38
CA LYS A 34 -10.90 4.54 7.19
C LYS A 34 -11.77 4.57 8.43
N HIS A 35 -11.15 4.63 9.62
CA HIS A 35 -11.85 4.59 10.90
C HIS A 35 -12.11 5.98 11.50
N ARG A 36 -11.54 7.05 10.92
CA ARG A 36 -11.77 8.44 11.37
C ARG A 36 -13.24 8.85 11.40
N PHE A 37 -14.06 8.30 10.50
CA PHE A 37 -15.48 8.62 10.39
C PHE A 37 -16.28 7.39 10.02
N TYR A 38 -17.56 7.37 10.39
CA TYR A 38 -18.46 6.31 9.96
C TYR A 38 -18.70 6.40 8.44
N GLU A 39 -18.41 5.32 7.73
CA GLU A 39 -18.78 5.14 6.34
C GLU A 39 -19.94 4.15 6.24
N LYS A 40 -20.99 4.50 5.49
CA LYS A 40 -22.11 3.59 5.25
C LYS A 40 -21.59 2.32 4.56
N PRO A 41 -22.08 1.12 4.90
CA PRO A 41 -21.60 -0.14 4.31
C PRO A 41 -21.67 -0.18 2.78
N SER A 42 -22.62 0.54 2.16
CA SER A 42 -22.70 0.67 0.69
C SER A 42 -21.49 1.42 0.10
N GLU A 43 -21.06 2.50 0.75
CA GLU A 43 -19.92 3.29 0.27
C GLU A 43 -18.59 2.54 0.44
N ILE A 44 -18.44 1.79 1.54
CA ILE A 44 -17.29 0.91 1.76
C ILE A 44 -17.20 -0.13 0.62
N LYS A 45 -18.32 -0.77 0.27
CA LYS A 45 -18.38 -1.73 -0.84
C LYS A 45 -18.01 -1.07 -2.17
N LYS A 46 -18.57 0.11 -2.47
CA LYS A 46 -18.27 0.88 -3.69
C LYS A 46 -16.77 1.24 -3.79
N LYS A 47 -16.17 1.76 -2.71
CA LYS A 47 -14.73 2.08 -2.65
C LYS A 47 -13.86 0.82 -2.83
N LYS A 48 -14.26 -0.31 -2.24
CA LYS A 48 -13.53 -1.59 -2.38
C LYS A 48 -13.53 -2.07 -3.83
N MET A 49 -14.68 -2.05 -4.51
CA MET A 49 -14.78 -2.44 -5.92
C MET A 49 -13.93 -1.55 -6.83
N ALA A 50 -14.04 -0.23 -6.67
CA ALA A 50 -13.24 0.73 -7.44
C ALA A 50 -11.73 0.56 -7.21
N SER A 51 -11.30 0.18 -5.99
CA SER A 51 -9.89 -0.12 -5.70
C SER A 51 -9.41 -1.37 -6.44
N ILE A 52 -10.25 -2.41 -6.51
CA ILE A 52 -9.94 -3.67 -7.20
C ILE A 52 -9.85 -3.44 -8.71
N GLU A 53 -10.82 -2.75 -9.30
CA GLU A 53 -10.83 -2.41 -10.73
C GLU A 53 -9.57 -1.66 -11.13
N ARG A 54 -9.20 -0.60 -10.38
CA ARG A 54 -7.95 0.14 -10.62
C ARG A 54 -6.70 -0.74 -10.52
N LYS A 55 -6.68 -1.73 -9.62
CA LYS A 55 -5.55 -2.67 -9.50
C LYS A 55 -5.47 -3.60 -10.72
N ILE A 56 -6.62 -4.08 -11.21
CA ILE A 56 -6.71 -4.94 -12.41
C ILE A 56 -6.26 -4.15 -13.64
N GLU A 57 -6.78 -2.94 -13.83
CA GLU A 57 -6.44 -2.07 -14.96
C GLU A 57 -4.93 -1.79 -15.01
N LYS A 58 -4.31 -1.50 -13.86
CA LYS A 58 -2.85 -1.32 -13.76
C LYS A 58 -2.07 -2.57 -14.16
N LYS A 59 -2.54 -3.77 -13.79
CA LYS A 59 -1.89 -5.04 -14.20
C LYS A 59 -2.02 -5.26 -15.70
N VAL A 60 -3.22 -5.08 -16.25
CA VAL A 60 -3.47 -5.20 -17.70
C VAL A 60 -2.61 -4.23 -18.49
N ARG A 61 -2.51 -2.97 -18.05
CA ARG A 61 -1.64 -1.97 -18.67
C ARG A 61 -0.18 -2.38 -18.70
N LYS A 62 0.35 -2.94 -17.60
CA LYS A 62 1.73 -3.45 -17.54
C LYS A 62 1.95 -4.63 -18.48
N LEU A 63 1.00 -5.58 -18.54
CA LEU A 63 1.10 -6.74 -19.44
C LEU A 63 1.09 -6.31 -20.92
N LYS A 64 0.19 -5.41 -21.30
CA LYS A 64 0.15 -4.83 -22.66
C LYS A 64 1.45 -4.09 -23.00
N GLN A 65 2.02 -3.38 -22.03
CA GLN A 65 3.31 -2.71 -22.21
C GLN A 65 4.43 -3.74 -22.44
N MET A 66 4.52 -4.80 -21.64
CA MET A 66 5.54 -5.85 -21.82
C MET A 66 5.42 -6.58 -23.17
N SER A 67 4.19 -6.93 -23.56
CA SER A 67 3.91 -7.55 -24.86
C SER A 67 4.24 -6.66 -26.06
N LYS A 68 4.41 -5.35 -25.88
CA LYS A 68 4.80 -4.42 -26.94
C LYS A 68 6.31 -4.39 -27.19
N TYR A 69 7.11 -4.85 -26.23
CA TYR A 69 8.58 -4.87 -26.32
C TYR A 69 9.14 -6.27 -26.63
N ILE A 70 8.26 -7.26 -26.82
CA ILE A 70 8.56 -8.60 -27.33
C ILE A 70 8.13 -8.61 -28.80
#